data_AF-A0A1D3TWV0-F1
#
_entry.id   AF-A0A1D3TWV0-F1
#
_cell.length_a   1.000
_cell.length_b   1.000
_cell.length_c   1.000
_cell.angle_alpha   90.00
_cell.angle_beta   90.00
_cell.angle_gamma   90.00
#
_symmetry.space_group_name_H-M   'P 1'
#
loop_
_entity.id
_entity.type
_entity.pdbx_description
1 polymer ?
#
loop_
_entity_poly.entity_id
_entity_poly.type
_entity_poly.pdbx_seq_one_letter_code
_entity_poly.pdbx_strand_id
1 'polypeptide(L)'
;MAQRIYQLDEKDETGYLTVKLELVEGEEVQILFDMPVRLTQAHNMVEETVGQAAVERGPLVYCMEGMDAPVETLDDLMLDLNARFMPVSCEIAGRKTVALEGNGYQINRNQINRNQINRNQYNRDSLYQTMKQPVLEPVSMRLVPYFAWDNRGYDEMRIWIPVAYR
;
A
#
# COMPACT_ATOMS: atom_id res chain seq x y z
N MET A 1 -7.25 -42.15 5.00
CA MET A 1 -7.87 -41.60 3.77
C MET A 1 -6.81 -40.79 3.03
N ALA A 2 -6.71 -40.90 1.71
CA ALA A 2 -5.69 -40.21 0.94
C ALA A 2 -6.13 -38.77 0.68
N GLN A 3 -5.44 -37.80 1.28
CA GLN A 3 -5.66 -36.38 0.99
C GLN A 3 -5.20 -36.10 -0.44
N ARG A 4 -6.12 -35.71 -1.34
CA ARG A 4 -5.77 -35.24 -2.68
C ARG A 4 -5.40 -33.76 -2.57
N ILE A 5 -4.13 -33.45 -2.78
CA ILE A 5 -3.62 -32.07 -2.79
C ILE A 5 -3.44 -31.66 -4.24
N TYR A 6 -4.10 -30.58 -4.64
CA TYR A 6 -3.88 -29.89 -5.91
C TYR A 6 -3.08 -28.63 -5.63
N GLN A 7 -1.95 -28.46 -6.31
CA GLN A 7 -1.13 -27.26 -6.20
C GLN A 7 -1.42 -26.37 -7.41
N LEU A 8 -1.83 -25.13 -7.12
CA LEU A 8 -2.02 -24.09 -8.13
C LEU A 8 -0.67 -23.45 -8.46
N ASP A 9 -0.44 -23.12 -9.73
CA ASP A 9 0.74 -22.38 -10.19
C ASP A 9 0.35 -21.31 -11.23
N GLU A 10 1.34 -20.61 -11.78
CA GLU A 10 1.12 -19.40 -12.62
C GLU A 10 0.22 -19.65 -13.85
N LYS A 11 0.19 -20.88 -14.39
CA LYS A 11 -0.69 -21.23 -15.52
C LYS A 11 -2.17 -21.24 -15.15
N ASP A 12 -2.51 -21.28 -13.86
CA ASP A 12 -3.87 -21.32 -13.34
C ASP A 12 -4.37 -19.93 -12.87
N GLU A 13 -3.54 -18.87 -12.97
CA GLU A 13 -3.84 -17.52 -12.45
C GLU A 13 -5.09 -16.85 -13.06
N THR A 14 -5.45 -17.25 -14.29
CA THR A 14 -6.56 -16.65 -15.03
C THR A 14 -7.47 -17.73 -15.61
N GLY A 15 -8.50 -18.10 -14.84
CA GLY A 15 -9.52 -19.02 -15.33
C GLY A 15 -10.17 -19.85 -14.24
N TYR A 16 -10.65 -21.03 -14.65
CA TYR A 16 -11.31 -21.99 -13.77
C TYR A 16 -10.55 -23.31 -13.79
N LEU A 17 -10.11 -23.77 -12.62
CA LEU A 17 -9.64 -25.14 -12.45
C LEU A 17 -10.83 -26.04 -12.13
N THR A 18 -11.16 -26.95 -13.04
CA THR A 18 -12.24 -27.92 -12.82
C THR A 18 -11.70 -29.14 -12.07
N VAL A 19 -12.13 -29.34 -10.84
CA VAL A 19 -11.78 -30.52 -10.03
C VAL A 19 -13.00 -31.44 -9.94
N LYS A 20 -12.88 -32.66 -10.45
CA LYS A 20 -13.92 -33.69 -10.30
C LYS A 20 -13.76 -34.37 -8.95
N LEU A 21 -14.78 -34.23 -8.10
CA LEU A 21 -14.82 -34.80 -6.76
C LEU A 21 -15.96 -35.82 -6.68
N GLU A 22 -15.66 -36.99 -6.10
CA GLU A 22 -16.68 -37.97 -5.70
C GLU A 22 -16.89 -37.80 -4.20
N LEU A 23 -17.70 -36.82 -3.82
CA LEU A 23 -17.89 -36.48 -2.41
C LEU A 23 -18.77 -37.54 -1.72
N VAL A 24 -18.26 -38.14 -0.65
CA VAL A 24 -19.08 -38.89 0.31
C VAL A 24 -19.50 -37.99 1.49
N GLU A 25 -20.59 -38.37 2.15
CA GLU A 25 -21.14 -37.61 3.28
C GLU A 25 -20.07 -37.37 4.35
N GLY A 26 -19.84 -36.10 4.69
CA GLY A 26 -18.83 -35.68 5.68
C GLY A 26 -17.46 -35.31 5.11
N GLU A 27 -17.23 -35.34 3.79
CA GLU A 27 -16.00 -34.83 3.19
C GLU A 27 -15.95 -33.29 3.11
N GLU A 28 -14.76 -32.73 3.33
CA GLU A 28 -14.48 -31.29 3.28
C GLU A 28 -13.53 -30.96 2.12
N VAL A 29 -13.83 -29.88 1.40
CA VAL A 29 -12.94 -29.31 0.38
C VAL A 29 -12.35 -28.03 0.93
N GLN A 30 -11.02 -28.02 1.11
CA GLN A 30 -10.28 -26.84 1.54
C GLN A 30 -9.57 -26.20 0.35
N ILE A 31 -9.74 -24.89 0.20
CA ILE A 31 -9.06 -24.09 -0.82
C ILE A 31 -8.24 -23.04 -0.09
N LEU A 32 -6.94 -23.02 -0.35
CA LEU A 32 -6.02 -22.04 0.20
C LEU A 32 -5.54 -21.14 -0.95
N PHE A 33 -5.86 -19.85 -0.86
CA PHE A 33 -5.30 -18.84 -1.75
C PHE A 33 -4.27 -18.01 -0.97
N ASP A 34 -3.06 -17.94 -1.50
CA ASP A 34 -2.06 -17.03 -0.97
C ASP A 34 -2.52 -15.58 -1.21
N MET A 35 -2.46 -14.78 -0.14
CA MET A 35 -2.79 -13.36 -0.19
C MET A 35 -1.59 -12.52 0.25
N PRO A 36 -0.48 -12.54 -0.52
CA PRO A 36 0.65 -11.66 -0.25
C PRO A 36 0.23 -10.21 -0.48
N VAL A 37 0.95 -9.29 0.16
CA VAL A 37 0.89 -7.87 -0.19
C VAL A 37 1.65 -7.69 -1.50
N ARG A 38 1.06 -6.96 -2.44
CA ARG A 38 1.62 -6.68 -3.75
C ARG A 38 1.66 -5.17 -3.99
N LEU A 39 2.68 -4.72 -4.70
CA LEU A 39 2.76 -3.38 -5.24
C LEU A 39 2.38 -3.44 -6.72
N THR A 40 1.32 -2.74 -7.09
CA THR A 40 0.79 -2.72 -8.45
C THR A 40 1.14 -1.39 -9.11
N GLN A 41 1.79 -1.47 -10.27
CA GLN A 41 2.12 -0.33 -11.12
C GLN A 41 1.15 -0.26 -12.31
N ALA A 42 0.70 0.94 -12.66
CA ALA A 42 -0.11 1.14 -13.85
C ALA A 42 0.73 1.13 -15.13
N HIS A 43 0.06 0.98 -16.28
CA HIS A 43 0.69 1.24 -17.57
C HIS A 43 1.14 2.70 -17.67
N ASN A 44 2.31 2.97 -18.26
CA ASN A 44 2.89 4.32 -18.41
C ASN A 44 2.03 5.35 -19.19
N MET A 45 0.93 4.92 -19.80
CA MET A 45 -0.01 5.82 -20.49
C MET A 45 -1.02 6.44 -19.51
N VAL A 46 -1.06 5.94 -18.27
CA VAL A 46 -1.79 6.55 -17.15
C VAL A 46 -0.83 7.52 -16.47
N GLU A 47 -0.65 8.68 -17.10
CA GLU A 47 0.38 9.67 -16.74
C GLU A 47 0.31 10.10 -15.26
N GLU A 48 -0.90 10.17 -14.69
CA GLU A 48 -1.18 10.59 -13.32
C GLU A 48 -0.61 9.63 -12.25
N THR A 49 -0.24 8.42 -12.64
CA THR A 49 0.25 7.35 -11.75
C THR A 49 1.70 6.96 -12.02
N VAL A 50 2.36 7.63 -12.97
CA VAL A 50 3.77 7.37 -13.28
C VAL A 50 4.63 7.63 -12.05
N GLY A 51 5.55 6.71 -11.75
CA GLY A 51 6.42 6.76 -10.56
C GLY A 51 5.71 6.45 -9.24
N GLN A 52 4.49 5.93 -9.28
CA GLN A 52 3.69 5.57 -8.12
C GLN A 52 3.31 4.08 -8.15
N ALA A 53 2.92 3.54 -7.00
CA ALA A 53 2.38 2.20 -6.88
C ALA A 53 1.14 2.20 -5.96
N ALA A 54 0.20 1.30 -6.26
CA ALA A 54 -0.89 0.96 -5.37
C ALA A 54 -0.53 -0.28 -4.54
N VAL A 55 -1.00 -0.34 -3.30
CA VAL A 55 -0.79 -1.50 -2.42
C VAL A 55 -2.05 -2.36 -2.43
N GLU A 56 -1.88 -3.66 -2.66
CA GLU A 56 -2.99 -4.62 -2.71
C GLU A 56 -2.71 -5.84 -1.85
N ARG A 57 -3.78 -6.46 -1.32
CA ARG A 57 -3.70 -7.78 -0.68
C ARG A 57 -4.93 -8.60 -0.99
N GLY A 58 -4.73 -9.75 -1.63
CA GLY A 58 -5.85 -10.52 -2.18
C GLY A 58 -6.62 -9.68 -3.21
N PRO A 59 -7.95 -9.58 -3.16
CA PRO A 59 -8.75 -8.78 -4.08
C PRO A 59 -8.91 -7.31 -3.67
N LEU A 60 -8.29 -6.89 -2.55
CA LEU A 60 -8.51 -5.57 -1.98
C LEU A 60 -7.37 -4.61 -2.33
N VAL A 61 -7.76 -3.45 -2.86
CA VAL A 61 -6.91 -2.26 -2.96
C VAL A 61 -6.88 -1.54 -1.61
N TYR A 62 -5.70 -1.10 -1.20
CA TYR A 62 -5.49 -0.36 0.04
C TYR A 62 -5.22 1.12 -0.26
N CYS A 63 -5.52 1.95 0.72
CA CYS A 63 -5.24 3.37 0.73
C CYS A 63 -4.64 3.78 2.07
N MET A 64 -4.05 4.97 2.10
CA MET A 64 -3.54 5.59 3.30
C MET A 64 -4.37 6.83 3.61
N GLU A 65 -4.80 6.98 4.87
CA GLU A 65 -5.43 8.20 5.38
C GLU A 65 -4.38 9.04 6.13
N GLY A 66 -4.53 10.37 6.17
CA GLY A 66 -3.60 11.28 6.85
C GLY A 66 -3.26 10.84 8.28
N MET A 67 -4.28 10.51 9.06
CA MET A 67 -4.18 10.03 10.45
C MET A 67 -3.39 8.72 10.64
N ASP A 68 -3.12 7.96 9.57
CA ASP A 68 -2.40 6.69 9.62
C ASP A 68 -0.89 6.84 9.40
N ALA A 69 -0.39 8.07 9.23
CA ALA A 69 1.03 8.36 9.13
C ALA A 69 1.36 9.67 9.89
N PRO A 70 2.47 9.74 10.65
CA PRO A 70 2.85 10.94 11.38
C PRO A 70 3.51 11.99 10.45
N VAL A 71 2.77 12.43 9.43
CA VAL A 71 3.23 13.41 8.42
C VAL A 71 2.32 14.64 8.40
N GLU A 72 2.85 15.75 7.90
CA GLU A 72 2.06 16.97 7.69
C GLU A 72 1.07 16.81 6.53
N THR A 73 1.46 16.06 5.50
CA THR A 73 0.64 15.75 4.32
C THR A 73 1.10 14.45 3.68
N LEU A 74 0.18 13.71 3.07
CA LEU A 74 0.44 12.52 2.29
C LEU A 74 1.26 12.80 1.03
N ASP A 75 1.36 14.07 0.59
CA ASP A 75 2.24 14.51 -0.50
C ASP A 75 3.72 14.22 -0.25
N ASP A 76 4.12 14.10 1.01
CA ASP A 76 5.50 13.88 1.41
C ASP A 76 5.84 12.40 1.58
N LEU A 77 4.84 11.51 1.50
CA LEU A 77 5.06 10.08 1.69
C LEU A 77 5.50 9.38 0.41
N MET A 78 6.41 8.43 0.60
CA MET A 78 6.94 7.56 -0.43
C MET A 78 6.96 6.11 0.05
N LEU A 79 6.57 5.19 -0.83
CA LEU A 79 6.71 3.75 -0.60
C LEU A 79 8.18 3.33 -0.72
N ASP A 80 8.63 2.48 0.20
CA ASP A 80 9.86 1.71 0.04
C ASP A 80 9.54 0.44 -0.77
N LEU A 81 10.26 0.20 -1.87
CA LEU A 81 10.12 -1.04 -2.66
C LEU A 81 10.44 -2.31 -1.86
N ASN A 82 11.23 -2.17 -0.81
CA ASN A 82 11.58 -3.26 0.11
C ASN A 82 10.69 -3.27 1.36
N ALA A 83 9.66 -2.42 1.42
CA ALA A 83 8.73 -2.39 2.54
C ALA A 83 8.10 -3.77 2.75
N ARG A 84 8.18 -4.25 3.98
CA ARG A 84 7.42 -5.43 4.42
C ARG A 84 6.18 -4.96 5.14
N PHE A 85 5.04 -5.13 4.50
CA PHE A 85 3.75 -4.84 5.09
C PHE A 85 3.23 -6.07 5.87
N MET A 86 2.95 -5.86 7.14
CA MET A 86 2.39 -6.85 8.04
C MET A 86 0.86 -6.69 8.11
N PRO A 87 0.08 -7.73 7.80
CA PRO A 87 -1.36 -7.72 7.98
C PRO A 87 -1.72 -7.68 9.47
N VAL A 88 -2.52 -6.68 9.88
CA VAL A 88 -2.96 -6.50 11.26
C VAL A 88 -4.48 -6.39 11.29
N SER A 89 -5.12 -7.19 12.15
CA SER A 89 -6.57 -7.11 12.37
C SER A 89 -6.95 -5.76 12.96
N CYS A 90 -7.99 -5.13 12.44
CA CYS A 90 -8.49 -3.87 12.96
C CYS A 90 -10.02 -3.75 12.80
N GLU A 91 -10.57 -2.70 13.38
CA GLU A 91 -12.01 -2.39 13.28
C GLU A 91 -12.19 -0.93 12.87
N ILE A 92 -13.02 -0.70 11.85
CA ILE A 92 -13.37 0.64 11.36
C ILE A 92 -14.89 0.69 11.25
N ALA A 93 -15.52 1.67 11.90
CA ALA A 93 -16.98 1.82 11.97
C ALA A 93 -17.73 0.51 12.30
N GLY A 94 -17.25 -0.26 13.28
CA GLY A 94 -17.87 -1.52 13.72
C GLY A 94 -17.63 -2.72 12.79
N ARG A 95 -16.82 -2.57 11.73
CA ARG A 95 -16.49 -3.65 10.80
C ARG A 95 -15.05 -4.11 11.00
N LYS A 96 -14.89 -5.40 11.30
CA LYS A 96 -13.56 -6.03 11.34
C LYS A 96 -12.98 -6.11 9.94
N THR A 97 -11.74 -5.69 9.79
CA THR A 97 -10.99 -5.72 8.54
C THR A 97 -9.50 -5.94 8.83
N VAL A 98 -8.68 -5.95 7.79
CA VAL A 98 -7.23 -6.11 7.87
C VAL A 98 -6.60 -4.82 7.39
N ALA A 99 -5.78 -4.19 8.23
CA ALA A 99 -4.86 -3.12 7.84
C ALA A 99 -3.50 -3.71 7.47
N LEU A 100 -2.68 -2.92 6.79
CA LEU A 100 -1.30 -3.24 6.45
C LEU A 100 -0.38 -2.23 7.15
N GLU A 101 0.47 -2.70 8.05
CA GLU A 101 1.44 -1.86 8.76
C GLU A 101 2.83 -2.10 8.21
N GLY A 102 3.57 -1.03 7.92
CA GLY A 102 4.90 -1.11 7.33
C GLY A 102 5.68 0.18 7.50
N ASN A 103 6.80 0.28 6.81
CA ASN A 103 7.62 1.48 6.77
C ASN A 103 7.71 2.01 5.34
N GLY A 104 7.85 3.32 5.21
CA GLY A 104 8.23 4.00 3.99
C GLY A 104 9.14 5.18 4.31
N TYR A 105 9.08 6.20 3.48
CA TYR A 105 9.86 7.42 3.67
C TYR A 105 8.96 8.65 3.61
N GLN A 106 9.30 9.65 4.42
CA GLN A 106 8.78 11.00 4.25
C GLN A 106 9.86 11.91 3.67
N ILE A 107 9.47 12.84 2.80
CA ILE A 107 10.33 13.93 2.33
C ILE A 107 10.33 15.02 3.40
N ASN A 108 11.47 15.29 4.03
CA ASN A 108 11.58 16.41 4.96
C ASN A 108 11.79 17.73 4.20
N ARG A 109 10.69 18.46 3.98
CA ARG A 109 10.68 19.76 3.27
C ARG A 109 11.09 20.96 4.13
N ASN A 110 11.20 20.78 5.45
CA ASN A 110 11.38 21.84 6.44
C ASN A 110 12.76 21.82 7.12
N GLN A 111 13.76 21.11 6.56
CA GLN A 111 15.08 21.06 7.18
C GLN A 111 15.76 22.45 7.24
N ILE A 112 15.90 22.93 8.48
CA ILE A 112 16.77 24.05 8.85
C ILE A 112 18.15 23.46 9.15
N ASN A 113 19.09 23.61 8.21
CA ASN A 113 20.49 23.30 8.48
C ASN A 113 21.02 24.30 9.52
N ARG A 114 21.38 23.83 10.72
CA ARG A 114 21.91 24.69 11.82
C ARG A 114 23.11 25.55 11.43
N ASN A 115 23.82 25.21 10.34
CA ASN A 115 24.99 25.92 9.84
C ASN A 115 24.80 26.54 8.43
N GLN A 116 23.59 26.58 7.87
CA GLN A 116 23.34 27.20 6.58
C GLN A 116 22.05 28.01 6.60
N ILE A 117 22.17 29.30 6.25
CA ILE A 117 21.07 30.25 5.99
C ILE A 117 19.96 29.53 5.20
N ASN A 118 18.72 29.63 5.66
CA ASN A 118 17.46 29.13 5.07
C ASN A 118 17.47 28.98 3.53
N ARG A 119 18.09 27.92 3.01
CA ARG A 119 18.20 27.66 1.56
C ARG A 119 17.45 26.40 1.13
N ASN A 120 16.91 25.60 2.06
CA ASN A 120 16.28 24.31 1.76
C ASN A 120 14.76 24.25 1.94
N GLN A 121 14.08 25.40 2.08
CA GLN A 121 12.64 25.40 2.20
C GLN A 121 11.98 25.20 0.83
N TYR A 122 11.18 24.15 0.69
CA TYR A 122 10.24 24.01 -0.43
C TYR A 122 9.16 25.08 -0.29
N ASN A 123 8.97 25.91 -1.32
CA ASN A 123 7.92 26.90 -1.30
C ASN A 123 6.60 26.28 -1.79
N ARG A 124 5.63 26.06 -0.89
CA ARG A 124 4.30 25.51 -1.23
C ARG A 124 3.45 26.46 -2.08
N ASP A 125 3.75 27.75 -2.09
CA ASP A 125 3.02 28.74 -2.89
C ASP A 125 3.57 28.86 -4.33
N SER A 126 4.65 28.15 -4.67
CA SER A 126 5.26 28.20 -6.00
C SER A 126 4.90 27.00 -6.85
N LEU A 127 4.33 27.24 -8.04
CA LEU A 127 4.02 26.18 -9.01
C LEU A 127 5.28 25.48 -9.54
N TYR A 128 6.36 26.22 -9.78
CA TYR A 128 7.64 25.69 -10.26
C TYR A 128 8.79 26.23 -9.41
N GLN A 129 9.80 25.41 -9.14
CA GLN A 129 11.00 25.81 -8.40
C GLN A 129 12.18 24.88 -8.74
N THR A 130 13.41 25.35 -8.50
CA THR A 130 14.61 24.55 -8.75
C THR A 130 14.62 23.30 -7.87
N MET A 131 14.69 22.13 -8.51
CA MET A 131 14.78 20.84 -7.82
C MET A 131 16.04 20.78 -6.95
N LYS A 132 15.86 20.32 -5.71
CA LYS A 132 16.94 20.01 -4.77
C LYS A 132 16.84 18.55 -4.38
N GLN A 133 17.95 17.96 -4.00
CA GLN A 133 17.95 16.59 -3.51
C GLN A 133 17.09 16.50 -2.24
N PRO A 134 16.02 15.68 -2.23
CA PRO A 134 15.18 15.53 -1.05
C PRO A 134 15.94 14.76 0.04
N VAL A 135 15.70 15.12 1.29
CA VAL A 135 16.12 14.30 2.43
C VAL A 135 14.95 13.41 2.82
N LEU A 136 15.19 12.10 2.74
CA LEU A 136 14.19 11.08 3.01
C LEU A 136 14.42 10.51 4.42
N GLU A 137 13.40 10.59 5.26
CA GLU A 137 13.42 10.06 6.62
C GLU A 137 12.50 8.85 6.71
N PRO A 138 12.90 7.75 7.38
CA PRO A 138 12.01 6.62 7.59
C PRO A 138 10.76 7.04 8.36
N VAL A 139 9.61 6.49 7.98
CA VAL A 139 8.33 6.76 8.63
C VAL A 139 7.49 5.49 8.68
N SER A 140 6.78 5.29 9.78
CA SER A 140 5.80 4.21 9.88
C SER A 140 4.54 4.58 9.14
N MET A 141 3.97 3.61 8.43
CA MET A 141 2.78 3.79 7.61
C MET A 141 1.78 2.69 7.93
N ARG A 142 0.50 3.06 7.92
CA ARG A 142 -0.60 2.13 7.99
C ARG A 142 -1.53 2.36 6.80
N LEU A 143 -1.91 1.28 6.13
CA LEU A 143 -2.87 1.31 5.04
C LEU A 143 -4.12 0.53 5.44
N VAL A 144 -5.27 1.04 5.04
CA VAL A 144 -6.57 0.40 5.23
C VAL A 144 -7.20 0.08 3.88
N PRO A 145 -8.09 -0.92 3.78
CA PRO A 145 -8.78 -1.20 2.53
C PRO A 145 -9.52 0.04 2.04
N TYR A 146 -9.43 0.32 0.74
CA TYR A 146 -9.99 1.53 0.14
C TYR A 146 -11.48 1.73 0.44
N PHE A 147 -12.26 0.65 0.49
CA PHE A 147 -13.70 0.72 0.80
C PHE A 147 -14.00 1.23 2.23
N ALA A 148 -13.01 1.23 3.12
CA ALA A 148 -13.16 1.60 4.53
C ALA A 148 -12.69 3.03 4.85
N TRP A 149 -12.17 3.77 3.86
CA TRP A 149 -11.84 5.20 3.98
C TRP A 149 -13.07 6.03 4.40
N ASP A 150 -12.82 7.18 5.03
CA ASP A 150 -13.81 8.24 5.34
C ASP A 150 -14.83 7.82 6.40
N ASN A 151 -14.44 6.84 7.20
CA ASN A 151 -15.20 6.33 8.34
C ASN A 151 -14.58 6.74 9.69
N ARG A 152 -13.55 7.59 9.67
CA ARG A 152 -12.76 8.00 10.86
C ARG A 152 -12.55 9.51 11.00
N GLY A 153 -13.23 10.30 10.16
CA GLY A 153 -13.12 11.75 10.14
C GLY A 153 -12.58 12.28 8.81
N TYR A 154 -12.63 13.60 8.65
CA TYR A 154 -12.16 14.28 7.45
C TYR A 154 -10.64 14.39 7.47
N ASP A 155 -9.99 13.81 6.46
CA ASP A 155 -8.53 13.82 6.31
C ASP A 155 -8.13 13.54 4.84
N GLU A 156 -6.83 13.69 4.54
CA GLU A 156 -6.27 13.33 3.24
C GLU A 156 -6.35 11.81 3.00
N MET A 157 -6.45 11.40 1.73
CA MET A 157 -6.41 10.00 1.32
C MET A 157 -5.60 9.82 0.04
N ARG A 158 -4.82 8.74 -0.04
CA ARG A 158 -4.09 8.35 -1.26
C ARG A 158 -4.08 6.84 -1.50
N ILE A 159 -4.34 6.43 -2.74
CA ILE A 159 -4.15 5.04 -3.22
C ILE A 159 -2.78 4.88 -3.90
N TRP A 160 -2.51 5.72 -4.90
CA TRP A 160 -1.26 5.71 -5.65
C TRP A 160 -0.21 6.52 -4.89
N ILE A 161 0.80 5.85 -4.36
CA ILE A 161 1.82 6.49 -3.52
C ILE A 161 3.13 6.55 -4.31
N PRO A 162 3.83 7.70 -4.36
CA PRO A 162 5.15 7.81 -4.97
C PRO A 162 6.12 6.75 -4.47
N VAL A 163 6.93 6.19 -5.36
CA VAL A 163 7.91 5.15 -5.00
C VAL A 163 9.28 5.76 -4.79
N ALA A 164 9.94 5.43 -3.68
CA ALA A 164 11.34 5.78 -3.45
C ALA A 164 12.25 4.74 -4.13
N TYR A 165 12.67 5.03 -5.36
CA TYR A 165 13.69 4.24 -6.07
C TYR A 165 15.07 4.48 -5.42
N ARG A 166 15.55 3.51 -4.64
CA ARG A 166 16.85 3.53 -3.96
C ARG A 166 17.73 2.39 -4.43
#